data_AF-A0ABD0PM39-F1
#
_entry.id   AF-A0ABD0PM39-F1
#
_cell.length_a   1.000
_cell.length_b   1.000
_cell.length_c   1.000
_cell.angle_alpha   90.00
_cell.angle_beta   90.00
_cell.angle_gamma   90.00
#
_symmetry.space_group_name_H-M   'P 1'
#
loop_
_entity.id
_entity.type
_entity.pdbx_description
1 polymer ?
#
loop_
_entity_poly.entity_id
_entity_poly.type
_entity_poly.pdbx_seq_one_letter_code
_entity_poly.pdbx_strand_id
1 'polypeptide(L)'
;DELVYVNYGRTEDFFKLERELGINCSGKIAIARYGKIFRGNKVKNAMLAGAKGIVLFSDPADYCADGVEPYPDGWNLPGGGAQRGNVLNLNGAGDPLTPGYPAKEYTYRSSLEDGVGLPKIPVHPIGYHDAVHLL
;
A
#
# COMPACT_ATOMS: atom_id res chain seq x y z
N ASP A 1 0.01 -17.83 8.21
CA ASP A 1 0.92 -16.70 8.03
C ASP A 1 0.73 -15.70 9.14
N GLU A 2 1.81 -15.10 9.64
CA GLU A 2 1.74 -14.07 10.69
C GLU A 2 1.51 -12.70 10.06
N LEU A 3 0.62 -11.91 10.66
CA LEU A 3 0.28 -10.55 10.23
C LEU A 3 0.94 -9.54 11.18
N VAL A 4 1.55 -8.49 10.63
CA VAL A 4 2.19 -7.42 11.41
C VAL A 4 1.57 -6.07 11.08
N TYR A 5 1.02 -5.39 12.07
CA TYR A 5 0.55 -4.02 11.93
C TYR A 5 1.73 -3.03 11.87
N VAL A 6 1.79 -2.23 10.80
CA VAL A 6 2.93 -1.33 10.53
C VAL A 6 2.54 0.14 10.49
N ASN A 7 1.48 0.52 11.22
CA ASN A 7 0.99 1.90 11.25
C ASN A 7 0.73 2.44 9.83
N TYR A 8 1.36 3.55 9.43
CA TYR A 8 1.23 4.13 8.08
C TYR A 8 2.24 3.54 7.07
N GLY A 9 3.05 2.55 7.43
CA GLY A 9 4.06 1.96 6.53
C GLY A 9 5.15 2.96 6.09
N ARG A 10 5.40 3.99 6.88
CA ARG A 10 6.47 4.96 6.62
C ARG A 10 7.83 4.36 6.99
N THR A 11 8.91 5.00 6.53
CA THR A 11 10.26 4.55 6.83
C THR A 11 10.51 4.49 8.35
N GLU A 12 10.04 5.51 9.09
CA GLU A 12 10.13 5.56 10.54
C GLU A 12 9.28 4.49 11.26
N ASP A 13 8.17 4.05 10.65
CA ASP A 13 7.33 3.00 11.24
C ASP A 13 8.07 1.65 11.20
N PHE A 14 8.72 1.33 10.08
CA PHE A 14 9.54 0.11 9.95
C PHE A 14 10.81 0.17 10.80
N PHE A 15 11.48 1.33 10.89
CA PHE A 15 12.63 1.48 11.79
C PHE A 15 12.24 1.29 13.26
N LYS A 16 11.09 1.82 13.68
CA LYS A 16 10.59 1.62 15.03
C LYS A 16 10.31 0.15 15.33
N LEU A 17 9.64 -0.55 14.41
CA LEU A 17 9.37 -1.99 14.55
C LEU A 17 10.66 -2.79 14.71
N GLU A 18 11.63 -2.59 13.83
CA GLU A 18 12.88 -3.35 13.83
C GLU A 18 13.77 -3.00 15.04
N ARG A 19 13.99 -1.71 15.29
CA ARG A 19 15.04 -1.23 16.20
C ARG A 19 14.58 -1.02 17.63
N GLU A 20 13.32 -0.63 17.84
CA GLU A 20 12.79 -0.33 19.17
C GLU A 20 11.92 -1.46 19.71
N LEU A 21 11.15 -2.12 18.84
CA LEU A 21 10.20 -3.16 19.24
C LEU A 21 10.69 -4.59 18.99
N GLY A 22 11.81 -4.77 18.29
CA GLY A 22 12.36 -6.09 17.96
C GLY A 22 11.46 -6.94 17.06
N ILE A 23 10.56 -6.32 16.30
CA ILE A 23 9.60 -7.00 15.42
C ILE A 23 10.21 -7.13 14.02
N ASN A 24 10.37 -8.38 13.57
CA ASN A 24 10.85 -8.70 12.23
C ASN A 24 9.66 -8.93 11.27
N CYS A 25 9.64 -8.21 10.15
CA CYS A 25 8.62 -8.31 9.09
C CYS A 25 8.97 -9.33 7.99
N SER A 26 10.19 -9.88 7.99
CA SER A 26 10.68 -10.81 6.98
C SER A 26 9.81 -12.06 6.90
N GLY A 27 9.30 -12.38 5.70
CA GLY A 27 8.43 -13.54 5.46
C GLY A 27 7.00 -13.40 6.00
N LYS A 28 6.62 -12.24 6.56
CA LYS A 28 5.30 -11.96 7.13
C LYS A 28 4.44 -11.11 6.19
N ILE A 29 3.13 -11.07 6.45
CA ILE A 29 2.22 -10.14 5.77
C ILE A 29 2.15 -8.87 6.61
N ALA A 30 2.38 -7.71 6.00
CA ALA A 30 2.20 -6.43 6.65
C ALA A 30 0.75 -5.93 6.48
N ILE A 31 0.18 -5.27 7.48
CA ILE A 31 -1.07 -4.50 7.35
C ILE A 31 -0.80 -3.05 7.73
N ALA A 32 -1.11 -2.13 6.82
CA ALA A 32 -0.85 -0.70 6.99
C ALA A 32 -2.12 0.12 6.69
N ARG A 33 -2.35 1.16 7.47
CA ARG A 33 -3.39 2.14 7.14
C ARG A 33 -2.93 3.10 6.03
N TYR A 34 -3.87 3.50 5.19
CA TYR A 34 -3.68 4.59 4.24
C TYR A 34 -3.40 5.93 4.95
N GLY A 35 -2.96 6.94 4.20
CA GLY A 35 -2.61 8.27 4.72
C GLY A 35 -1.10 8.53 4.83
N LYS A 36 -0.74 9.78 5.11
CA LYS A 36 0.62 10.35 5.31
C LYS A 36 1.59 10.28 4.12
N ILE A 37 1.73 9.14 3.46
CA ILE A 37 2.61 8.94 2.30
C ILE A 37 1.89 8.23 1.15
N PHE A 38 2.40 8.41 -0.07
CA PHE A 38 1.90 7.68 -1.24
C PHE A 38 2.01 6.16 -1.06
N ARG A 39 0.96 5.44 -1.45
CA ARG A 39 0.83 3.99 -1.24
C ARG A 39 1.94 3.15 -1.88
N GLY A 40 2.49 3.56 -3.02
CA GLY A 40 3.65 2.89 -3.62
C GLY A 40 4.90 2.94 -2.74
N ASN A 41 5.07 3.99 -1.92
CA ASN A 41 6.16 4.05 -0.94
C ASN A 41 5.92 3.12 0.25
N LYS A 42 4.67 2.94 0.70
CA LYS A 42 4.32 1.94 1.73
C LYS A 42 4.73 0.53 1.28
N VAL A 43 4.41 0.19 0.03
CA VAL A 43 4.77 -1.10 -0.57
C VAL A 43 6.29 -1.23 -0.72
N LYS A 44 6.98 -0.21 -1.22
CA LYS A 44 8.46 -0.18 -1.30
C LYS A 44 9.09 -0.47 0.06
N ASN A 45 8.62 0.22 1.10
CA ASN A 45 9.14 0.07 2.46
C ASN A 45 8.86 -1.34 3.02
N ALA A 46 7.67 -1.89 2.79
CA ALA A 46 7.34 -3.26 3.20
C ALA A 46 8.22 -4.30 2.50
N MET A 47 8.49 -4.13 1.20
CA MET A 47 9.43 -4.98 0.47
C MET A 47 10.86 -4.90 1.06
N LEU A 48 11.34 -3.70 1.37
CA LEU A 48 12.65 -3.51 2.00
C LEU A 48 12.72 -4.11 3.41
N ALA A 49 11.61 -4.14 4.13
CA ALA A 49 11.48 -4.81 5.43
C ALA A 49 11.30 -6.34 5.31
N GLY A 50 11.32 -6.90 4.10
CA GLY A 50 11.22 -8.34 3.83
C GLY A 50 9.81 -8.92 3.91
N ALA A 51 8.76 -8.09 3.98
CA ALA A 51 7.39 -8.58 3.98
C ALA A 51 7.11 -9.34 2.68
N LYS A 52 6.34 -10.44 2.76
CA LYS A 52 5.95 -11.24 1.59
C LYS A 52 4.63 -10.79 0.95
N GLY A 53 3.95 -9.81 1.54
CA GLY A 53 2.71 -9.21 1.07
C GLY A 53 2.30 -8.05 1.96
N ILE A 54 1.43 -7.17 1.47
CA ILE A 54 0.92 -6.03 2.24
C ILE A 54 -0.56 -5.78 1.97
N VAL A 55 -1.33 -5.66 3.07
CA VAL A 55 -2.72 -5.24 3.07
C VAL A 55 -2.79 -3.75 3.39
N LEU A 56 -3.59 -3.01 2.64
CA LEU A 56 -3.83 -1.58 2.86
C LEU A 56 -5.29 -1.34 3.25
N PHE A 57 -5.55 -0.59 4.32
CA PHE A 57 -6.93 -0.29 4.72
C PHE A 57 -7.14 1.19 5.02
N SER A 58 -8.39 1.65 4.91
CA SER A 58 -8.78 3.04 5.19
C SER A 58 -9.26 3.18 6.63
N ASP A 59 -8.37 3.51 7.56
CA ASP A 59 -8.71 3.71 8.98
C ASP A 59 -9.72 4.86 9.16
N PRO A 60 -10.84 4.69 9.89
CA PRO A 60 -11.79 5.76 10.17
C PRO A 60 -11.15 7.00 10.79
N ALA A 61 -10.06 6.85 11.56
CA ALA A 61 -9.32 7.97 12.14
C ALA A 61 -8.75 8.94 11.09
N ASP A 62 -8.54 8.49 9.85
CA ASP A 62 -8.04 9.31 8.74
C ASP A 62 -9.10 9.56 7.64
N TYR A 63 -10.17 8.75 7.59
CA TYR A 63 -11.11 8.71 6.46
C TYR A 63 -12.59 8.92 6.84
N CYS A 64 -12.88 9.21 8.10
CA CYS A 64 -14.23 9.56 8.57
C CYS A 64 -14.19 10.88 9.35
N ALA A 65 -15.04 11.84 8.98
CA ALA A 65 -15.26 13.07 9.74
C ALA A 65 -16.16 12.82 10.95
N ASP A 66 -15.85 13.47 12.07
CA ASP A 66 -16.61 13.33 13.31
C ASP A 66 -18.08 13.77 13.14
N GLY A 67 -19.00 12.94 13.63
CA GLY A 67 -20.44 13.22 13.63
C GLY A 67 -21.12 13.17 12.25
N VAL A 68 -20.47 12.60 11.23
CA VAL A 68 -21.02 12.45 9.88
C VAL A 68 -21.36 10.98 9.61
N GLU A 69 -22.58 10.72 9.13
CA GLU A 69 -23.01 9.37 8.76
C GLU A 69 -22.24 8.84 7.54
N PRO A 70 -21.98 7.52 7.46
CA PRO A 70 -21.46 6.89 6.24
C PRO A 70 -22.46 6.97 5.08
N TYR A 71 -21.96 6.86 3.85
CA TYR A 71 -22.82 6.66 2.67
C TYR A 71 -23.72 5.42 2.85
N PRO A 72 -25.02 5.46 2.49
CA PRO A 72 -25.68 6.49 1.67
C PRO A 72 -26.26 7.70 2.43
N ASP A 73 -26.35 7.64 3.76
CA ASP A 73 -27.06 8.65 4.55
C ASP A 73 -26.19 9.87 4.89
N GLY A 74 -24.87 9.75 4.75
CA GLY A 74 -23.94 10.87 4.74
C GLY A 74 -22.80 10.66 3.74
N TRP A 75 -21.71 11.41 3.90
CA TRP A 75 -20.58 11.42 2.97
C TRP A 75 -19.33 10.73 3.51
N ASN A 76 -19.39 10.16 4.72
CA ASN A 76 -18.28 9.37 5.26
C ASN A 76 -18.12 8.04 4.51
N LEU A 77 -16.91 7.50 4.58
CA LEU A 77 -16.58 6.20 4.01
C LEU A 77 -17.42 5.09 4.69
N PRO A 78 -18.20 4.29 3.94
CA PRO A 78 -18.83 3.08 4.49
C PRO A 78 -17.79 2.00 4.80
N GLY A 79 -18.06 1.13 5.77
CA GLY A 79 -17.04 0.20 6.29
C GLY A 79 -16.54 -0.87 5.34
N GLY A 80 -17.34 -1.26 4.33
CA GLY A 80 -16.89 -2.10 3.22
C GLY A 80 -16.14 -1.33 2.12
N GLY A 81 -16.01 -0.01 2.24
CA GLY A 81 -15.39 0.84 1.23
C GLY A 81 -13.87 0.71 1.20
N ALA A 82 -13.33 0.03 0.18
CA ALA A 82 -11.89 -0.07 -0.05
C ALA A 82 -11.39 1.00 -1.03
N GLN A 83 -10.30 1.70 -0.68
CA GLN A 83 -9.69 2.71 -1.54
C GLN A 83 -8.79 2.05 -2.62
N ARG A 84 -9.13 2.25 -3.89
CA ARG A 84 -8.31 1.83 -5.04
C ARG A 84 -7.15 2.81 -5.26
N GLY A 85 -6.13 2.36 -5.98
CA GLY A 85 -5.03 3.20 -6.46
C GLY A 85 -3.81 2.38 -6.84
N ASN A 86 -3.05 2.82 -7.83
CA ASN A 86 -1.82 2.12 -8.21
C ASN A 86 -0.75 2.22 -7.11
N VAL A 87 0.13 1.23 -7.06
CA VAL A 87 1.24 1.11 -6.11
C VAL A 87 2.60 1.12 -6.82
N LEU A 88 2.64 1.60 -8.07
CA LEU A 88 3.87 1.69 -8.84
C LEU A 88 4.81 2.73 -8.22
N ASN A 89 6.11 2.48 -8.30
CA ASN A 89 7.15 3.42 -7.88
C ASN A 89 7.98 3.90 -9.08
N LEU A 90 7.36 4.76 -9.90
CA LEU A 90 7.89 5.13 -11.22
C LEU A 90 8.98 6.20 -11.20
N ASN A 91 9.02 7.05 -10.18
CA ASN A 91 9.98 8.17 -10.08
C ASN A 91 10.13 8.99 -11.38
N GLY A 92 9.00 9.24 -12.07
CA GLY A 92 8.96 10.02 -13.31
C GLY A 92 9.14 9.22 -14.61
N ALA A 93 9.23 7.89 -14.56
CA ALA A 93 9.49 7.05 -15.74
C ALA A 93 8.39 7.09 -16.83
N GLY A 94 7.13 7.35 -16.47
CA GLY A 94 6.00 7.23 -17.39
C GLY A 94 5.49 5.78 -17.47
N ASP A 95 5.32 5.26 -18.68
CA ASP A 95 4.97 3.84 -18.88
C ASP A 95 6.07 2.92 -18.32
N PRO A 96 5.76 1.92 -17.46
CA PRO A 96 6.75 1.03 -16.87
C PRO A 96 7.66 0.30 -17.86
N LEU A 97 7.19 0.08 -19.10
CA LEU A 97 7.89 -0.73 -20.10
C LEU A 97 8.60 0.09 -21.17
N THR A 98 8.32 1.40 -21.26
CA THR A 98 8.95 2.32 -22.23
C THR A 98 9.47 3.61 -21.56
N PRO A 99 10.31 3.54 -20.52
CA PRO A 99 10.78 4.73 -19.82
C PRO A 99 11.53 5.67 -20.78
N GLY A 100 11.10 6.93 -20.84
CA GLY A 100 11.69 7.96 -21.70
C GLY A 100 11.22 7.98 -23.16
N TYR A 101 10.38 7.03 -23.58
CA TYR A 101 9.86 6.94 -24.95
C TYR A 101 8.33 6.84 -24.99
N PRO A 102 7.66 7.36 -26.02
CA PRO A 102 6.21 7.19 -26.17
C PRO A 102 5.87 5.72 -26.50
N ALA A 103 4.86 5.17 -25.82
CA ALA A 103 4.39 3.80 -26.00
C ALA A 103 3.56 3.62 -27.30
N LYS A 104 4.20 3.73 -28.46
CA LYS A 104 3.62 3.43 -29.79
C LYS A 104 3.64 1.93 -30.05
N GLU A 105 2.96 1.51 -31.12
CA GLU A 105 2.87 0.10 -31.51
C GLU A 105 4.26 -0.51 -31.77
N TYR A 106 5.11 0.22 -32.48
CA TYR A 106 6.49 -0.19 -32.83
C TYR A 106 7.52 0.04 -31.72
N THR A 107 7.14 0.65 -30.59
CA THR A 107 8.10 0.95 -29.52
C THR A 107 8.54 -0.33 -28.83
N TYR A 108 9.85 -0.52 -28.70
CA TYR A 108 10.42 -1.58 -27.86
C TYR A 108 9.86 -1.48 -26.43
N ARG A 109 9.46 -2.63 -25.86
CA ARG A 109 8.97 -2.74 -24.49
C ARG A 109 9.87 -3.67 -23.70
N SER A 110 10.28 -3.25 -22.51
CA SER A 110 10.92 -4.14 -21.55
C SER A 110 10.01 -5.31 -21.18
N SER A 111 10.60 -6.39 -20.68
CA SER A 111 9.84 -7.51 -20.11
C SER A 111 9.00 -7.01 -18.93
N LEU A 112 7.91 -7.71 -18.60
CA LEU A 112 7.11 -7.40 -17.41
C LEU A 112 7.91 -7.58 -16.12
N GLU A 113 8.88 -8.48 -16.11
CA GLU A 113 9.72 -8.72 -14.94
C GLU A 113 10.66 -7.54 -14.67
N ASP A 114 11.12 -6.87 -15.73
CA ASP A 114 12.04 -5.73 -15.65
C ASP A 114 11.33 -4.37 -15.65
N GLY A 115 9.99 -4.35 -15.67
CA GLY A 115 9.21 -3.12 -15.72
C GLY A 115 9.47 -2.21 -14.52
N VAL A 116 9.65 -0.92 -14.79
CA VAL A 116 10.06 0.07 -13.80
C VAL A 116 9.01 0.23 -12.70
N GLY A 117 9.43 0.14 -11.45
CA GLY A 117 8.58 0.44 -10.30
C GLY A 117 7.48 -0.58 -10.00
N LEU A 118 7.51 -1.77 -10.63
CA LEU A 118 6.56 -2.84 -10.33
C LEU A 118 6.85 -3.46 -8.94
N PRO A 119 5.83 -3.62 -8.08
CA PRO A 119 6.00 -4.30 -6.81
C PRO A 119 6.30 -5.80 -7.05
N LYS A 120 7.11 -6.39 -6.16
CA LYS A 120 7.48 -7.81 -6.22
C LYS A 120 6.76 -8.66 -5.16
N ILE A 121 5.79 -8.08 -4.45
CA ILE A 121 4.94 -8.73 -3.46
C ILE A 121 3.47 -8.42 -3.75
N PRO A 122 2.53 -9.31 -3.39
CA PRO A 122 1.10 -9.03 -3.51
C PRO A 122 0.67 -7.84 -2.65
N VAL A 123 -0.26 -7.05 -3.17
CA VAL A 123 -0.86 -5.89 -2.49
C VAL A 123 -2.37 -5.92 -2.68
N HIS A 124 -3.14 -5.75 -1.61
CA HIS A 124 -4.59 -5.69 -1.72
C HIS A 124 -5.20 -4.65 -0.75
N PRO A 125 -6.11 -3.78 -1.23
CA PRO A 125 -6.85 -2.87 -0.36
C PRO A 125 -8.09 -3.55 0.24
N ILE A 126 -8.42 -3.22 1.49
CA ILE A 126 -9.65 -3.65 2.18
C ILE A 126 -10.37 -2.47 2.84
N GLY A 127 -11.65 -2.67 3.18
CA GLY A 127 -12.42 -1.73 4.01
C GLY A 127 -12.04 -1.83 5.49
N TYR A 128 -12.48 -0.86 6.31
CA TYR A 128 -12.20 -0.89 7.73
C TYR A 128 -13.02 -1.93 8.51
N HIS A 129 -14.19 -2.35 8.01
CA HIS A 129 -14.92 -3.47 8.62
C HIS A 129 -14.09 -4.76 8.57
N ASP A 130 -13.48 -5.05 7.42
CA ASP A 130 -12.61 -6.23 7.28
C ASP A 130 -11.32 -6.08 8.09
N ALA A 131 -10.74 -4.86 8.12
CA ALA A 131 -9.50 -4.60 8.85
C ALA A 131 -9.64 -4.86 10.35
N VAL A 132 -10.79 -4.55 10.95
CA VAL A 132 -11.08 -4.82 12.38
C VAL A 132 -11.01 -6.32 12.71
N HIS A 133 -11.29 -7.20 11.75
CA HIS A 133 -11.17 -8.65 11.97
C HIS A 133 -9.73 -9.17 11.86
N LEU A 134 -8.81 -8.37 11.32
CA LEU A 134 -7.41 -8.71 11.12
C LEU A 134 -6.47 -8.09 12.18
N LEU A 135 -6.87 -6.97 12.80
CA LEU A 135 -6.10 -6.20 13.77
C LEU A 135 -6.43 -6.61 15.21
#